data_AF-A0A0F9G764-F1
#
_entry.id   AF-A0A0F9G764-F1
#
_cell.length_a   1.000
_cell.length_b   1.000
_cell.length_c   1.000
_cell.angle_alpha   90.00
_cell.angle_beta   90.00
_cell.angle_gamma   90.00
#
_symmetry.space_group_name_H-M   'P 1'
#
loop_
_entity.id
_entity.type
_entity.pdbx_description
1 polymer ?
#
loop_
_entity_poly.entity_id
_entity_poly.type
_entity_poly.pdbx_seq_one_letter_code
_entity_poly.pdbx_strand_id
1 'polypeptide(L)'
;LKGLHNSPRVTRDRMIFQSAGVVTAEDVSCLVIPDGCVGLPTLAAMEQGIPVIAVRENRNRMRNRLSDFPVRSGNLITVDSYLEAAGVLAALRAGVSLESVRRPLKRTVVRTETAETAVPVLQDDPARPG
;
A
#
# COMPACT_ATOMS: atom_id res chain seq x y z
N LEU A 1 4.07 -26.57 22.04
CA LEU A 1 3.98 -26.43 20.56
C LEU A 1 5.29 -26.93 19.96
N LYS A 2 5.30 -27.98 19.13
CA LYS A 2 6.52 -28.38 18.40
C LYS A 2 6.88 -27.23 17.45
N GLY A 3 8.11 -26.71 17.54
CA GLY A 3 8.61 -25.59 16.71
C GLY A 3 8.85 -24.26 17.44
N LEU A 4 8.18 -23.97 18.56
CA LEU A 4 8.36 -22.69 19.28
C LEU A 4 9.72 -22.57 19.99
N HIS A 5 10.41 -23.68 20.21
CA HIS A 5 11.77 -23.68 20.76
C HIS A 5 12.80 -23.06 19.78
N ASN A 6 12.51 -23.04 18.48
CA ASN A 6 13.35 -22.44 17.44
C ASN A 6 12.78 -21.11 16.91
N SER A 7 11.64 -20.63 17.44
CA SER A 7 11.07 -19.37 16.96
C SER A 7 11.89 -18.17 17.45
N PRO A 8 11.98 -17.08 16.67
CA PRO A 8 12.56 -15.83 17.13
C PRO A 8 11.98 -15.40 18.48
N ARG A 9 12.84 -14.93 19.39
CA ARG A 9 12.40 -14.44 20.70
C ARG A 9 11.97 -12.98 20.59
N VAL A 10 10.80 -12.67 21.14
CA VAL A 10 10.36 -11.27 21.26
C VAL A 10 11.24 -10.56 22.29
N THR A 11 11.87 -9.47 21.88
CA THR A 11 12.64 -8.58 22.76
C THR A 11 12.00 -7.20 22.80
N ARG A 12 12.13 -6.50 23.93
CA ARG A 12 11.73 -5.09 24.10
C ARG A 12 12.93 -4.18 24.29
N ASP A 13 14.13 -4.74 24.32
CA ASP A 13 15.35 -3.98 24.48
C ASP A 13 15.64 -3.21 23.19
N ARG A 14 15.39 -1.90 23.24
CA ARG A 14 15.59 -1.01 22.09
C ARG A 14 17.06 -0.86 21.73
N MET A 15 17.99 -1.11 22.65
CA MET A 15 19.43 -0.97 22.38
C MET A 15 19.91 -1.97 21.33
N ILE A 16 19.22 -3.11 21.19
CA ILE A 16 19.60 -4.15 20.23
C ILE A 16 18.81 -4.09 18.91
N PHE A 17 17.92 -3.11 18.71
CA PHE A 17 17.09 -3.06 17.50
C PHE A 17 17.89 -2.85 16.21
N GLN A 18 19.09 -2.28 16.31
CA GLN A 18 20.03 -2.11 15.20
C GLN A 18 21.05 -3.25 15.11
N SER A 19 20.95 -4.25 15.98
CA SER A 19 21.88 -5.38 16.00
C SER A 19 21.56 -6.38 14.89
N ALA A 20 22.61 -6.93 14.27
CA ALA A 20 22.45 -8.00 13.29
C ALA A 20 21.66 -9.19 13.87
N GLY A 21 20.68 -9.68 13.12
CA GLY A 21 19.82 -10.81 13.52
C GLY A 21 18.58 -10.42 14.31
N VAL A 22 18.36 -9.12 14.59
CA VAL A 22 17.07 -8.61 15.10
C VAL A 22 16.22 -8.18 13.92
N VAL A 23 14.94 -8.54 13.95
CA VAL A 23 13.93 -8.11 12.98
C VAL A 23 12.97 -7.18 13.69
N THR A 24 12.81 -5.98 13.14
CA THR A 24 11.89 -4.94 13.60
C THR A 24 10.78 -4.74 12.57
N ALA A 25 9.84 -3.86 12.87
CA ALA A 25 8.78 -3.52 11.92
C ALA A 25 9.32 -2.75 10.69
N GLU A 26 10.47 -2.06 10.81
CA GLU A 26 11.12 -1.35 9.70
C GLU A 26 11.64 -2.33 8.63
N ASP A 27 11.92 -3.57 9.02
CA ASP A 27 12.36 -4.65 8.13
C ASP A 27 11.20 -5.34 7.39
N VAL A 28 9.94 -5.01 7.72
CA VAL A 28 8.75 -5.70 7.22
C VAL A 28 8.05 -4.85 6.16
N SER A 29 8.17 -5.26 4.90
CA SER A 29 7.50 -4.56 3.79
C SER A 29 6.01 -4.87 3.65
N CYS A 30 5.53 -6.00 4.17
CA CYS A 30 4.10 -6.36 4.21
C CYS A 30 3.86 -7.55 5.16
N LEU A 31 2.60 -7.77 5.53
CA LEU A 31 2.15 -8.89 6.34
C LEU A 31 1.05 -9.69 5.61
N VAL A 32 1.18 -11.02 5.51
CA VAL A 32 0.14 -11.89 4.93
C VAL A 32 -0.54 -12.69 6.04
N ILE A 33 -1.87 -12.63 6.12
CA ILE A 33 -2.67 -13.31 7.15
C ILE A 33 -3.89 -14.04 6.56
N PRO A 34 -4.40 -15.08 7.23
CA PRO A 34 -5.76 -15.54 7.00
C PRO A 34 -6.77 -14.41 7.30
N ASP A 35 -7.83 -14.28 6.51
CA ASP A 35 -8.87 -13.30 6.77
C ASP A 35 -9.53 -13.53 8.14
N GLY A 36 -9.84 -12.45 8.86
CA GLY A 36 -10.36 -12.49 10.24
C GLY A 36 -9.35 -12.88 11.34
N CYS A 37 -8.11 -13.24 11.00
CA CYS A 37 -7.04 -13.51 11.95
C CYS A 37 -6.42 -12.20 12.47
N VAL A 38 -6.92 -11.70 13.60
CA VAL A 38 -6.51 -10.41 14.18
C VAL A 38 -5.72 -10.65 15.47
N GLY A 39 -4.53 -10.06 15.54
CA GLY A 39 -3.71 -9.99 16.75
C GLY A 39 -2.86 -8.72 16.77
N LEU A 40 -2.08 -8.54 17.84
CA LEU A 40 -1.20 -7.37 17.99
C LEU A 40 -0.27 -7.15 16.79
N PRO A 41 0.34 -8.18 16.16
CA PRO A 41 1.16 -7.97 14.96
C PRO A 41 0.38 -7.36 13.79
N THR A 42 -0.88 -7.80 13.58
CA THR A 42 -1.75 -7.26 12.54
C THR A 42 -2.09 -5.80 12.80
N LEU A 43 -2.48 -5.46 14.03
CA LEU A 43 -2.85 -4.09 14.41
C LEU A 43 -1.65 -3.15 14.32
N ALA A 44 -0.49 -3.58 14.83
CA ALA A 44 0.75 -2.80 14.74
C ALA A 44 1.16 -2.55 13.29
N ALA A 45 1.04 -3.54 12.40
CA ALA A 45 1.30 -3.36 10.97
C ALA A 45 0.38 -2.30 10.35
N MET A 46 -0.93 -2.40 10.60
CA MET A 46 -1.92 -1.46 10.09
C MET A 46 -1.67 -0.02 10.60
N GLU A 47 -1.37 0.13 11.89
CA GLU A 47 -1.04 1.41 12.52
C GLU A 47 0.23 2.03 11.94
N GLN A 48 1.25 1.21 11.67
CA GLN A 48 2.55 1.68 11.19
C GLN A 48 2.59 1.93 9.67
N GLY A 49 1.53 1.63 8.94
CA GLY A 49 1.53 1.83 7.49
C GLY A 49 1.92 0.59 6.68
N ILE A 50 2.16 -0.55 7.32
CA ILE A 50 2.61 -1.77 6.67
C ILE A 50 1.41 -2.44 5.98
N PRO A 51 1.46 -2.69 4.66
CA PRO A 51 0.38 -3.36 3.94
C PRO A 51 0.09 -4.75 4.52
N VAL A 52 -1.18 -5.01 4.79
CA VAL A 52 -1.71 -6.30 5.26
C VAL A 52 -2.49 -6.95 4.13
N ILE A 53 -2.10 -8.16 3.75
CA ILE A 53 -2.76 -8.98 2.73
C ILE A 53 -3.57 -10.06 3.45
N ALA A 54 -4.90 -9.96 3.41
CA ALA A 54 -5.82 -10.89 4.03
C ALA A 54 -6.33 -11.92 3.01
N VAL A 55 -6.15 -13.20 3.31
CA VAL A 55 -6.47 -14.32 2.41
C VAL A 55 -7.76 -15.01 2.84
N ARG A 56 -8.80 -14.97 1.99
CA ARG A 56 -10.15 -15.46 2.30
C ARG A 56 -10.29 -16.98 2.30
N GLU A 57 -9.56 -17.69 1.45
CA GLU A 57 -9.62 -19.16 1.35
C GLU A 57 -9.18 -19.86 2.65
N ASN A 58 -8.28 -19.25 3.43
CA ASN A 58 -7.82 -19.81 4.70
C ASN A 58 -8.80 -19.54 5.85
N ARG A 59 -9.86 -20.35 5.91
CA ARG A 59 -10.88 -20.26 6.95
C ARG A 59 -10.30 -20.62 8.32
N ASN A 60 -10.62 -19.80 9.31
CA ASN A 60 -10.24 -20.00 10.70
C ASN A 60 -11.45 -19.80 11.62
N ARG A 61 -11.27 -20.05 12.92
CA ARG A 61 -12.35 -19.94 13.92
C ARG A 61 -12.59 -18.52 14.44
N MET A 62 -11.71 -17.58 14.10
CA MET A 62 -11.84 -16.19 14.54
C MET A 62 -12.96 -15.52 13.74
N ARG A 63 -13.73 -14.66 14.41
CA ARG A 63 -14.92 -13.99 13.83
C ARG A 63 -14.74 -12.48 13.81
N ASN A 64 -13.55 -12.03 13.45
CA ASN A 64 -13.24 -10.61 13.33
C ASN A 64 -13.43 -10.15 11.90
N ARG A 65 -13.81 -8.90 11.71
CA ARG A 65 -13.76 -8.24 10.40
C ARG A 65 -12.66 -7.20 10.44
N LEU A 66 -11.67 -7.33 9.55
CA LEU A 66 -10.54 -6.40 9.47
C LEU A 66 -10.98 -4.98 9.08
N SER A 67 -12.14 -4.84 8.42
CA SER A 67 -12.79 -3.58 8.09
C SER A 67 -13.23 -2.76 9.30
N ASP A 68 -13.43 -3.40 10.45
CA ASP A 68 -13.98 -2.75 11.65
C ASP A 68 -12.88 -2.02 12.45
N PHE A 69 -11.61 -2.23 12.10
CA PHE A 69 -10.47 -1.60 12.75
C PHE A 69 -10.07 -0.31 12.03
N PRO A 70 -9.45 0.66 12.73
CA PRO A 70 -8.94 1.88 12.12
C PRO A 70 -7.76 1.57 11.19
N VAL A 71 -8.08 1.28 9.93
CA VAL A 71 -7.09 1.02 8.88
C VAL A 71 -6.78 2.34 8.16
N ARG A 72 -5.50 2.67 8.00
CA ARG A 72 -5.14 3.73 7.05
C ARG A 72 -5.52 3.28 5.64
N SER A 73 -6.18 4.14 4.88
CA SER A 73 -6.65 3.83 3.53
C SER A 73 -5.54 3.25 2.65
N GLY A 74 -5.80 2.11 2.01
CA GLY A 74 -4.85 1.41 1.14
C GLY A 74 -3.99 0.35 1.81
N ASN A 75 -4.03 0.22 3.14
CA ASN A 75 -3.16 -0.71 3.88
C ASN A 75 -3.73 -2.13 4.03
N LEU A 76 -4.98 -2.37 3.66
CA LEU A 76 -5.59 -3.70 3.71
C LEU A 76 -5.95 -4.16 2.29
N ILE A 77 -5.38 -5.28 1.88
CA ILE A 77 -5.58 -5.89 0.57
C ILE A 77 -6.21 -7.27 0.80
N THR A 78 -7.46 -7.46 0.38
CA THR A 78 -8.13 -8.76 0.49
C THR A 78 -8.01 -9.55 -0.80
N VAL A 79 -7.51 -10.78 -0.71
CA VAL A 79 -7.35 -11.71 -1.84
C VAL A 79 -8.09 -13.02 -1.58
N ASP A 80 -8.36 -13.79 -2.64
CA ASP A 80 -9.05 -15.06 -2.49
C ASP A 80 -8.11 -16.16 -2.01
N SER A 81 -6.90 -16.28 -2.58
CA SER A 81 -5.96 -17.37 -2.31
C SER A 81 -4.53 -16.89 -1.99
N TYR A 82 -3.69 -17.78 -1.46
CA TYR A 82 -2.26 -17.50 -1.28
C TYR A 82 -1.51 -17.34 -2.60
N LEU A 83 -2.00 -17.94 -3.68
CA LEU A 83 -1.46 -17.73 -5.02
C LEU A 83 -1.69 -16.28 -5.47
N GLU A 84 -2.88 -15.73 -5.23
CA GLU A 84 -3.14 -14.31 -5.45
C GLU A 84 -2.30 -13.41 -4.54
N ALA A 85 -2.13 -13.79 -3.27
CA ALA A 85 -1.24 -13.07 -2.36
C ALA A 85 0.19 -12.98 -2.91
N ALA A 86 0.72 -14.07 -3.50
CA ALA A 86 2.02 -14.05 -4.16
C ALA A 86 2.07 -13.07 -5.34
N GLY A 87 1.00 -12.97 -6.12
CA GLY A 87 0.87 -11.96 -7.19
C GLY A 87 0.86 -10.53 -6.66
N VAL A 88 0.16 -10.27 -5.55
CA VAL A 88 0.18 -8.97 -4.86
C VAL A 88 1.60 -8.65 -4.37
N LEU A 89 2.29 -9.60 -3.73
CA LEU A 89 3.68 -9.44 -3.29
C LEU A 89 4.62 -9.09 -4.45
N ALA A 90 4.45 -9.75 -5.60
CA ALA A 90 5.24 -9.48 -6.78
C ALA A 90 4.99 -8.05 -7.32
N ALA A 91 3.73 -7.61 -7.37
CA ALA A 91 3.37 -6.27 -7.80
C ALA A 91 3.93 -5.19 -6.86
N LEU A 92 3.78 -5.39 -5.53
CA LEU A 92 4.35 -4.48 -4.53
C LEU A 92 5.87 -4.38 -4.65
N ARG A 93 6.56 -5.51 -4.79
CA ARG A 93 8.02 -5.54 -4.98
C ARG A 93 8.46 -4.81 -6.26
N ALA A 94 7.68 -4.90 -7.32
CA ALA A 94 7.96 -4.26 -8.61
C ALA A 94 7.52 -2.78 -8.66
N GLY A 95 6.87 -2.25 -7.62
CA GLY A 95 6.31 -0.90 -7.64
C GLY A 95 5.11 -0.73 -8.59
N VAL A 96 4.41 -1.83 -8.91
CA VAL A 96 3.29 -1.85 -9.85
C VAL A 96 1.96 -1.75 -9.09
N SER A 97 1.05 -0.90 -9.55
CA SER A 97 -0.27 -0.76 -8.95
C SER A 97 -1.13 -2.00 -9.21
N LEU A 98 -1.85 -2.47 -8.18
CA LEU A 98 -2.74 -3.64 -8.31
C LEU A 98 -3.87 -3.42 -9.34
N GLU A 99 -4.31 -2.18 -9.53
CA GLU A 99 -5.32 -1.82 -10.52
C GLU A 99 -4.83 -2.01 -11.96
N SER A 100 -3.52 -1.84 -12.21
CA SER A 100 -2.93 -1.96 -13.55
C SER A 100 -2.77 -3.40 -14.04
N VAL A 101 -2.68 -4.37 -13.11
CA VAL A 101 -2.56 -5.80 -13.43
C VAL A 101 -3.90 -6.51 -13.50
N ARG A 102 -4.99 -5.80 -13.18
CA ARG A 102 -6.36 -6.32 -13.26
C ARG A 102 -7.05 -5.84 -14.53
N ARG A 103 -8.01 -6.63 -15.01
CA ARG A 103 -8.86 -6.27 -16.14
C ARG A 103 -10.34 -6.26 -15.74
N PRO A 104 -11.15 -5.38 -16.32
CA PRO A 104 -10.78 -4.34 -17.30
C PRO A 104 -10.03 -3.15 -16.64
N LEU A 105 -9.20 -2.45 -17.41
CA LEU A 105 -8.54 -1.22 -16.93
C LEU A 105 -9.57 -0.09 -16.81
N LYS A 106 -9.38 0.77 -15.80
CA LYS A 106 -10.16 2.00 -15.66
C LYS A 106 -9.90 2.93 -16.86
N ARG A 107 -10.95 3.55 -17.39
CA ARG A 107 -10.85 4.49 -18.52
C ARG A 107 -10.06 5.74 -18.10
N THR A 108 -9.08 6.12 -18.91
CA THR A 108 -8.29 7.34 -18.72
C THR A 108 -9.13 8.59 -19.04
N VAL A 109 -8.99 9.63 -18.22
CA VAL A 109 -9.59 10.95 -18.46
C VAL A 109 -8.59 11.81 -19.23
N VAL A 110 -8.96 12.26 -20.43
CA VAL A 110 -8.16 13.19 -21.23
C VAL A 110 -8.68 14.61 -20.98
N ARG A 111 -7.80 15.53 -20.58
CA ARG A 111 -8.11 16.96 -20.51
C ARG A 111 -7.32 17.67 -21.60
N THR A 112 -7.99 18.45 -22.43
CA THR A 112 -7.38 19.34 -23.44
C THR A 112 -7.37 20.75 -22.91
N GLU A 113 -6.18 21.35 -22.78
CA GLU A 113 -6.03 22.78 -22.53
C GLU A 113 -5.99 23.51 -23.88
N THR A 114 -6.90 24.46 -24.09
CA THR A 114 -6.88 25.35 -25.25
C THR A 114 -5.91 26.48 -24.96
N ALA A 115 -4.77 26.49 -25.65
CA ALA A 115 -3.86 27.62 -25.63
C ALA A 115 -4.46 28.78 -26.44
N GLU A 116 -5.13 29.71 -25.76
CA GLU A 116 -5.56 30.97 -26.36
C GLU A 116 -4.41 31.97 -26.28
N THR A 117 -3.51 31.91 -27.28
CA THR A 117 -2.50 32.95 -27.49
C THR A 117 -3.15 34.14 -28.16
N ALA A 118 -3.62 35.12 -27.39
CA ALA A 118 -3.86 36.47 -27.90
C ALA A 118 -2.62 37.32 -27.59
N VAL A 119 -1.70 37.41 -28.56
CA VAL A 119 -0.65 38.44 -28.55
C VAL A 119 -1.35 39.78 -28.84
N PRO A 120 -1.27 40.80 -27.97
CA PRO A 120 -1.80 42.10 -28.33
C PRO A 120 -0.93 42.68 -29.44
N VAL A 121 -1.51 42.84 -30.62
CA VAL A 121 -0.92 43.63 -31.71
C VAL A 121 -0.91 45.08 -31.22
N LEU A 122 0.27 45.58 -30.87
CA LEU A 122 0.51 47.01 -30.72
C LEU A 122 0.30 47.64 -32.11
N GLN A 123 -0.82 48.35 -32.28
CA GLN A 123 -1.05 49.20 -33.44
C GLN A 123 0.01 50.31 -33.43
N ASP A 124 0.80 50.37 -34.49
CA ASP A 124 1.60 51.53 -34.86
C ASP A 124 0.68 52.74 -35.00
N ASP A 125 0.87 53.74 -34.13
CA ASP A 125 0.15 55.01 -34.19
C ASP A 125 0.95 55.99 -35.08
N PRO A 126 0.39 56.51 -36.18
CA PRO A 126 1.09 57.40 -37.09
C PRO A 126 1.17 58.82 -36.50
N ALA A 127 2.39 59.36 -36.50
CA ALA A 127 2.75 60.78 -36.59
C ALA A 127 1.77 61.83 -36.01
N ARG A 128 2.21 62.54 -34.96
CA ARG A 128 1.65 63.86 -34.61
C ARG A 128 2.64 64.97 -34.99
N PRO A 129 2.22 66.04 -35.69
CA PRO A 129 3.03 67.24 -35.91
C PRO A 129 2.86 68.22 -34.74
N GLY A 130 3.91 68.99 -34.45
CA GLY A 130 3.91 70.09 -33.47
C GLY A 130 5.23 70.22 -32.75
#